data_AF-A0A493T2X0-F1
#
_entry.id   AF-A0A493T2X0-F1
#
_cell.length_a   1.000
_cell.length_b   1.000
_cell.length_c   1.000
_cell.angle_alpha   90.00
_cell.angle_beta   90.00
_cell.angle_gamma   90.00
#
_symmetry.space_group_name_H-M   'P 1'
#
loop_
_entity.id
_entity.type
_entity.pdbx_description
1 polymer ?
#
loop_
_entity_poly.entity_id
_entity_poly.type
_entity_poly.pdbx_seq_one_letter_code
_entity_poly.pdbx_strand_id
1 'polypeptide(L)'
;MEHCVGTLHRAGKRGLPTTDPIPIPAPAQPQVHIIPTETGNTRVPVRLSCHIWGFYPPEVTVIWLHNGDIMEPDDYNPISAIPNDDWTYQTQVSLLVAPVAGDTYTCSVQHVSLQEPLLEDWSEWRGAGLHPEAGGLGSLLPLTRPCPRRSRTDTGGDDTGGGCHRADGAGTWLISRRRLPLQGQASCPRLHSPPWRQLPRR
;
A
#
# COMPACT_ATOMS: atom_id res chain seq x y z
N MET A 1 57.17 -62.55 -11.52
CA MET A 1 58.23 -61.53 -11.63
C MET A 1 57.51 -60.21 -11.78
N GLU A 2 57.06 -59.60 -10.67
CA GLU A 2 56.27 -58.37 -10.72
C GLU A 2 56.77 -57.47 -9.58
N HIS A 3 57.62 -56.50 -9.91
CA HIS A 3 58.02 -55.42 -9.00
C HIS A 3 57.35 -54.15 -9.49
N CYS A 4 56.31 -53.69 -8.80
CA CYS A 4 55.84 -52.31 -8.96
C CYS A 4 56.83 -51.39 -8.25
N VAL A 5 57.73 -50.76 -9.01
CA VAL A 5 58.54 -49.63 -8.54
C VAL A 5 57.65 -48.39 -8.61
N GLY A 6 57.08 -47.99 -7.48
CA GLY A 6 56.38 -46.71 -7.33
C GLY A 6 57.25 -45.74 -6.54
N THR A 7 57.72 -44.68 -7.18
CA THR A 7 58.40 -43.56 -6.51
C THR A 7 57.38 -42.74 -5.72
N LEU A 8 57.47 -42.72 -4.39
CA LEU A 8 56.64 -41.82 -3.58
C LEU A 8 57.26 -40.41 -3.58
N HIS A 9 56.46 -39.47 -4.08
CA HIS A 9 56.78 -38.05 -4.20
C HIS A 9 57.02 -37.38 -2.85
N ARG A 10 57.94 -36.41 -2.89
CA ARG A 10 58.28 -35.44 -1.84
C ARG A 10 57.03 -34.95 -1.10
N ALA A 11 57.03 -35.07 0.23
CA ALA A 11 56.02 -34.50 1.10
C ALA A 11 55.79 -33.01 0.77
N GLY A 12 54.62 -32.70 0.23
CA GLY A 12 54.12 -31.33 0.13
C GLY A 12 53.96 -30.76 1.53
N LYS A 13 54.55 -29.58 1.76
CA LYS A 13 54.39 -28.83 3.01
C LYS A 13 52.89 -28.71 3.30
N ARG A 14 52.45 -29.22 4.45
CA ARG A 14 51.10 -28.98 4.97
C ARG A 14 50.91 -27.46 5.03
N GLY A 15 50.11 -26.92 4.12
CA GLY A 15 49.64 -25.54 4.21
C GLY A 15 48.93 -25.37 5.55
N LEU A 16 49.26 -24.29 6.24
CA LEU A 16 48.58 -23.90 7.46
C LEU A 16 47.09 -23.66 7.13
N PRO A 17 46.12 -24.21 7.89
CA PRO A 17 44.73 -23.86 7.70
C PRO A 17 44.56 -22.38 8.06
N THR A 18 44.35 -21.53 7.06
CA THR A 18 43.93 -20.14 7.26
C THR A 18 42.52 -20.16 7.84
N THR A 19 42.44 -20.08 9.16
CA THR A 19 41.23 -19.68 9.89
C THR A 19 41.03 -18.19 9.74
N ASP A 20 40.80 -17.71 8.52
CA ASP A 20 40.31 -16.36 8.33
C ASP A 20 38.80 -16.38 8.61
N PRO A 21 38.28 -15.55 9.53
CA PRO A 21 36.86 -15.52 9.82
C PRO A 21 36.09 -15.12 8.56
N ILE A 22 34.99 -15.82 8.26
CA ILE A 22 34.11 -15.49 7.15
C ILE A 22 33.62 -14.04 7.34
N PRO A 23 33.85 -13.14 6.37
CA PRO A 23 33.33 -11.77 6.45
C PRO A 23 31.80 -11.80 6.50
N ILE A 24 31.21 -11.29 7.58
CA ILE A 24 29.75 -11.15 7.70
C ILE A 24 29.34 -9.90 6.89
N PRO A 25 28.36 -10.00 5.98
CA PRO A 25 27.83 -8.83 5.28
C PRO A 25 27.25 -7.78 6.24
N ALA A 26 27.37 -6.51 5.88
CA ALA A 26 26.71 -5.44 6.62
C ALA A 26 25.17 -5.51 6.43
N PRO A 27 24.36 -5.06 7.40
CA PRO A 27 22.92 -4.99 7.22
C PRO A 27 22.51 -4.13 6.02
N ALA A 28 21.63 -4.67 5.17
CA ALA A 28 21.13 -4.01 3.96
C ALA A 28 19.69 -3.53 4.18
N GLN A 29 19.33 -2.37 3.61
CA GLN A 29 17.98 -1.79 3.76
C GLN A 29 16.99 -2.43 2.77
N PRO A 30 15.78 -2.81 3.23
CA PRO A 30 14.76 -3.34 2.35
C PRO A 30 14.26 -2.27 1.37
N GLN A 31 13.83 -2.73 0.21
CA GLN A 31 12.94 -2.02 -0.69
C GLN A 31 11.54 -2.63 -0.56
N VAL A 32 10.51 -1.84 -0.83
CA VAL A 32 9.12 -2.25 -0.68
C VAL A 32 8.27 -1.72 -1.82
N HIS A 33 7.27 -2.51 -2.23
CA HIS A 33 6.23 -2.06 -3.16
C HIS A 33 4.95 -2.86 -2.96
N ILE A 34 3.80 -2.19 -3.00
CA ILE A 34 2.49 -2.86 -2.95
C ILE A 34 1.94 -3.06 -4.36
N ILE A 35 1.63 -4.31 -4.71
CA ILE A 35 1.03 -4.67 -6.00
C ILE A 35 -0.43 -5.11 -5.76
N PRO A 36 -1.43 -4.39 -6.30
CA PRO A 36 -2.81 -4.85 -6.28
C PRO A 36 -3.03 -5.92 -7.35
N THR A 37 -3.71 -7.00 -7.00
CA THR A 37 -4.24 -7.98 -7.95
C THR A 37 -5.76 -7.86 -7.97
N GLU A 38 -6.30 -7.35 -9.08
CA GLU A 38 -7.75 -7.25 -9.27
C GLU A 38 -8.37 -8.62 -9.43
N THR A 39 -9.32 -8.94 -8.56
CA THR A 39 -10.27 -10.03 -8.77
C THR A 39 -11.47 -9.49 -9.55
N GLY A 40 -11.26 -9.16 -10.83
CA GLY A 40 -12.30 -9.09 -11.87
C GLY A 40 -13.36 -7.98 -11.85
N ASN A 41 -13.77 -7.38 -10.71
CA ASN A 41 -14.87 -6.39 -10.70
C ASN A 41 -14.83 -5.46 -9.48
N THR A 42 -15.25 -4.20 -9.64
CA THR A 42 -15.23 -3.08 -8.68
C THR A 42 -16.13 -3.22 -7.42
N ARG A 43 -16.52 -4.45 -7.06
CA ARG A 43 -17.18 -4.83 -5.80
C ARG A 43 -16.57 -6.08 -5.17
N VAL A 44 -15.45 -6.55 -5.71
CA VAL A 44 -14.81 -7.82 -5.35
C VAL A 44 -13.54 -7.50 -4.56
N PRO A 45 -13.24 -8.27 -3.51
CA PRO A 45 -12.07 -8.03 -2.66
C PRO A 45 -10.75 -7.98 -3.44
N VAL A 46 -10.05 -6.87 -3.38
CA VAL A 46 -8.71 -6.68 -3.96
C VAL A 46 -7.67 -7.39 -3.08
N ARG A 47 -6.78 -8.16 -3.70
CA ARG A 47 -5.61 -8.71 -2.99
C ARG A 47 -4.44 -7.74 -3.14
N LEU A 48 -4.03 -7.12 -2.04
CA LEU A 48 -2.79 -6.35 -1.97
C LEU A 48 -1.64 -7.28 -1.63
N SER A 49 -0.53 -7.17 -2.35
CA SER A 49 0.70 -7.90 -2.05
C SER A 49 1.82 -6.93 -1.79
N CYS A 50 2.32 -6.90 -0.56
CA CYS A 50 3.52 -6.15 -0.20
C CYS A 50 4.74 -7.01 -0.52
N HIS A 51 5.51 -6.60 -1.52
CA HIS A 51 6.79 -7.21 -1.88
C HIS A 51 7.91 -6.48 -1.15
N ILE A 52 8.79 -7.22 -0.48
CA ILE A 52 9.94 -6.68 0.24
C ILE A 52 11.19 -7.41 -0.25
N TRP A 53 12.26 -6.69 -0.62
CA TRP A 53 13.48 -7.32 -1.14
C TRP A 53 14.74 -6.50 -0.85
N GLY A 54 15.92 -7.11 -1.06
CA GLY A 54 17.22 -6.43 -0.93
C GLY A 54 17.69 -6.24 0.51
N PHE A 55 17.10 -6.95 1.48
CA PHE A 55 17.43 -6.82 2.90
C PHE A 55 18.32 -7.94 3.41
N TYR A 56 19.09 -7.63 4.45
CA TYR A 56 19.92 -8.58 5.19
C TYR A 56 20.11 -8.01 6.61
N PRO A 57 20.00 -8.80 7.68
CA PRO A 57 19.76 -10.25 7.77
C PRO A 57 18.29 -10.65 7.46
N PRO A 58 17.88 -11.94 7.49
CA PRO A 58 16.53 -12.35 7.05
C PRO A 58 15.40 -11.94 7.99
N GLU A 59 15.68 -11.54 9.23
CA GLU A 59 14.67 -11.17 10.22
C GLU A 59 13.99 -9.84 9.86
N VAL A 60 12.73 -9.93 9.42
CA VAL A 60 11.88 -8.78 9.08
C VAL A 60 10.51 -8.92 9.75
N THR A 61 9.94 -7.80 10.19
CA THR A 61 8.56 -7.73 10.68
C THR A 61 7.74 -6.87 9.73
N VAL A 62 6.61 -7.39 9.28
CA VAL A 62 5.71 -6.70 8.35
C VAL A 62 4.34 -6.57 8.99
N ILE A 63 3.80 -5.35 9.01
CA ILE A 63 2.51 -5.01 9.60
C ILE A 63 1.68 -4.28 8.56
N TRP A 64 0.43 -4.68 8.39
CA TRP A 64 -0.53 -3.91 7.60
C TRP A 64 -1.22 -2.88 8.47
N LEU A 65 -1.34 -1.65 7.97
CA LEU A 65 -2.14 -0.58 8.58
C LEU A 65 -3.30 -0.25 7.65
N HIS A 66 -4.47 0.01 8.23
CA HIS A 66 -5.63 0.58 7.53
C HIS A 66 -5.91 1.94 8.15
N ASN A 67 -5.75 3.00 7.35
CA ASN A 67 -5.93 4.39 7.79
C ASN A 67 -5.11 4.76 9.05
N GLY A 68 -3.95 4.10 9.24
CA GLY A 68 -3.05 4.28 10.38
C GLY A 68 -3.24 3.29 11.53
N ASP A 69 -4.34 2.52 11.54
CA ASP A 69 -4.60 1.52 12.57
C ASP A 69 -4.05 0.14 12.17
N ILE A 70 -3.48 -0.58 13.12
CA ILE A 70 -2.93 -1.93 12.89
C ILE A 70 -4.05 -2.90 12.50
N MET A 71 -3.89 -3.56 11.37
CA MET A 71 -4.75 -4.67 10.97
C MET A 71 -4.28 -5.96 11.63
N GLU A 72 -5.21 -6.72 12.20
CA GLU A 72 -4.89 -8.07 12.64
C GLU A 72 -4.55 -8.94 11.42
N PRO A 73 -3.45 -9.71 11.46
CA PRO A 73 -3.12 -10.61 10.37
C PRO A 73 -4.21 -11.67 10.24
N ASP A 74 -4.79 -11.82 9.04
CA ASP A 74 -5.80 -12.87 8.76
C ASP A 74 -5.24 -14.27 9.03
N ASP A 75 -3.93 -14.47 8.85
CA ASP A 75 -3.19 -15.67 9.20
C ASP A 75 -1.89 -15.29 9.91
N TYR A 76 -1.65 -15.83 11.11
CA TYR A 76 -0.38 -15.72 11.83
C TYR A 76 0.68 -16.68 11.23
N ASN A 77 0.86 -16.63 9.91
CA ASN A 77 1.92 -17.39 9.27
C ASN A 77 3.24 -16.64 9.49
N PRO A 78 4.30 -17.33 9.96
CA PRO A 78 5.60 -16.70 10.09
C PRO A 78 6.08 -16.21 8.73
N ILE A 79 6.55 -14.97 8.68
CA ILE A 79 7.10 -14.36 7.46
C ILE A 79 8.33 -15.18 7.06
N SER A 80 8.26 -15.78 5.88
CA SER A 80 9.33 -16.61 5.34
C SER A 80 10.17 -15.77 4.38
N ALA A 81 11.44 -15.56 4.72
CA ALA A 81 12.42 -14.89 3.87
C ALA A 81 13.04 -15.90 2.89
N ILE A 82 13.07 -15.55 1.61
CA ILE A 82 13.65 -16.33 0.51
C ILE A 82 15.02 -15.72 0.20
N PRO A 83 16.12 -16.50 0.24
CA PRO A 83 17.44 -15.99 -0.08
C PRO A 83 17.60 -15.68 -1.57
N ASN A 84 18.32 -14.61 -1.87
CA ASN A 84 18.78 -14.23 -3.20
C ASN A 84 20.25 -14.65 -3.42
N ASP A 85 20.71 -14.61 -4.66
CA ASP A 85 22.10 -14.95 -5.03
C ASP A 85 23.13 -13.88 -4.61
N ASP A 86 22.67 -12.71 -4.16
CA ASP A 86 23.49 -11.55 -3.80
C ASP A 86 23.63 -11.35 -2.28
N TRP A 87 23.39 -12.41 -1.48
CA TRP A 87 23.39 -12.40 0.00
C TRP A 87 22.25 -11.61 0.64
N THR A 88 21.29 -11.11 -0.14
CA THR A 88 20.09 -10.48 0.38
C THR A 88 18.92 -11.46 0.43
N TYR A 89 17.80 -11.02 0.99
CA TYR A 89 16.56 -11.78 1.08
C TYR A 89 15.40 -11.02 0.44
N GLN A 90 14.34 -11.76 0.14
CA GLN A 90 13.05 -11.24 -0.31
C GLN A 90 11.90 -11.96 0.40
N THR A 91 10.77 -11.30 0.54
CA THR A 91 9.54 -11.90 1.06
C THR A 91 8.30 -11.17 0.52
N GLN A 92 7.13 -11.76 0.71
CA GLN A 92 5.86 -11.18 0.29
C GLN A 92 4.78 -11.48 1.32
N VAL A 93 4.01 -10.47 1.68
CA VAL A 93 2.84 -10.59 2.56
C VAL A 93 1.62 -10.04 1.83
N SER A 94 0.56 -10.85 1.77
CA SER A 94 -0.68 -10.43 1.11
C SER A 94 -1.78 -10.13 2.12
N LEU A 95 -2.66 -9.21 1.74
CA LEU A 95 -3.86 -8.82 2.47
C LEU A 95 -5.04 -8.78 1.49
N LEU A 96 -6.18 -9.35 1.88
CA LEU A 96 -7.40 -9.30 1.09
C LEU A 96 -8.33 -8.22 1.64
N VAL A 97 -8.66 -7.22 0.83
CA VAL A 97 -9.41 -6.03 1.28
C VAL A 97 -10.57 -5.72 0.36
N ALA A 98 -11.64 -5.14 0.89
CA ALA A 98 -12.70 -4.53 0.10
C ALA A 98 -12.56 -3.01 0.21
N PRO A 99 -11.76 -2.36 -0.65
CA PRO A 99 -11.40 -0.95 -0.47
C PRO A 99 -12.62 -0.06 -0.65
N VAL A 100 -12.76 0.93 0.22
CA VAL A 100 -13.74 2.01 0.12
C VAL A 100 -13.02 3.28 -0.31
N ALA A 101 -13.69 4.12 -1.09
CA ALA A 101 -13.15 5.41 -1.51
C ALA A 101 -12.67 6.23 -0.31
N GLY A 102 -11.37 6.55 -0.28
CA GLY A 102 -10.71 7.27 0.81
C GLY A 102 -9.87 6.38 1.73
N ASP A 103 -9.98 5.06 1.62
CA ASP A 103 -9.11 4.14 2.34
C ASP A 103 -7.66 4.24 1.88
N THR A 104 -6.75 4.17 2.84
CA THR A 104 -5.33 3.98 2.63
C THR A 104 -4.87 2.74 3.38
N TYR A 105 -4.18 1.86 2.67
CA TYR A 105 -3.57 0.66 3.23
C TYR A 105 -2.05 0.83 3.20
N THR A 106 -1.38 0.64 4.32
CA THR A 106 0.07 0.83 4.43
C THR A 106 0.76 -0.46 4.82
N CYS A 107 1.81 -0.84 4.10
CA CYS A 107 2.72 -1.90 4.48
C CYS A 107 3.86 -1.29 5.30
N SER A 108 3.92 -1.60 6.59
CA SER A 108 4.96 -1.16 7.52
C SER A 108 6.00 -2.26 7.70
N VAL A 109 7.23 -2.00 7.28
CA VAL A 109 8.35 -2.93 7.33
C VAL A 109 9.37 -2.50 8.38
N GLN A 110 9.59 -3.34 9.39
CA GLN A 110 10.64 -3.15 10.39
C GLN A 110 11.80 -4.11 10.13
N HIS A 111 13.01 -3.57 10.14
CA HIS A 111 14.23 -4.32 9.89
C HIS A 111 15.41 -3.63 10.58
N VAL A 112 16.42 -4.40 11.02
CA VAL A 112 17.54 -3.89 11.86
C VAL A 112 18.41 -2.82 11.18
N SER A 113 18.41 -2.77 9.85
CA SER A 113 19.14 -1.74 9.08
C SER A 113 18.41 -0.40 8.97
N LEU A 114 17.16 -0.32 9.47
CA LEU A 114 16.32 0.87 9.46
C LEU A 114 16.21 1.47 10.86
N GLN A 115 16.31 2.79 10.96
CA GLN A 115 16.09 3.51 12.22
C GLN A 115 14.60 3.67 12.55
N GLU A 116 13.77 3.76 11.53
CA GLU A 116 12.30 3.87 11.58
C GLU A 116 11.68 2.87 10.59
N PRO A 117 10.44 2.43 10.79
CA PRO A 117 9.78 1.51 9.87
C PRO A 117 9.66 2.12 8.46
N LEU A 118 9.93 1.31 7.44
CA LEU A 118 9.70 1.69 6.05
C LEU A 118 8.21 1.52 5.74
N LEU A 119 7.55 2.59 5.32
CA LEU A 119 6.11 2.63 5.06
C LEU A 119 5.85 2.78 3.56
N GLU A 120 5.04 1.87 3.01
CA GLU A 120 4.55 1.96 1.64
C GLU A 120 3.03 2.02 1.64
N ASP A 121 2.48 3.05 1.00
CA ASP A 121 1.04 3.29 0.97
C ASP A 121 0.41 2.83 -0.35
N TRP A 122 -0.78 2.25 -0.25
CA TRP A 122 -1.64 1.95 -1.36
C TRP A 122 -3.04 2.55 -1.16
N SER A 123 -3.57 3.14 -2.22
CA SER A 123 -4.98 3.53 -2.32
C SER A 123 -5.46 3.36 -3.75
N GLU A 124 -6.74 3.09 -3.94
CA GLU A 124 -7.37 2.90 -5.26
C GLU A 124 -7.09 4.07 -6.22
N TRP A 125 -7.02 5.30 -5.68
CA TRP A 125 -6.76 6.51 -6.46
C TRP A 125 -5.29 6.67 -6.89
N ARG A 126 -4.32 6.10 -6.15
CA ARG A 126 -2.89 6.15 -6.51
C ARG A 126 -2.53 5.16 -7.62
N GLY A 127 -3.29 4.06 -7.77
CA GLY A 127 -3.14 3.11 -8.88
C GLY A 127 -3.56 3.67 -10.24
N ALA A 128 -4.33 4.76 -10.25
CA ALA A 128 -4.71 5.52 -11.43
C ALA A 128 -3.77 6.71 -11.69
N GLY A 129 -2.45 6.49 -11.65
CA GLY A 129 -1.46 7.38 -12.29
C GLY A 129 -1.53 8.88 -11.94
N LEU A 130 -1.69 9.24 -10.67
CA LEU A 130 -1.45 10.60 -10.19
C LEU A 130 -0.48 10.57 -9.00
N HIS A 131 0.79 10.77 -9.32
CA HIS A 131 1.84 11.01 -8.34
C HIS A 131 1.54 12.32 -7.57
N PRO A 132 1.46 12.31 -6.23
CA PRO A 132 1.51 13.53 -5.44
C PRO A 132 2.98 13.89 -5.21
N GLU A 133 3.51 14.78 -6.05
CA GLU A 133 4.81 15.41 -5.79
C GLU A 133 4.73 16.23 -4.48
N ALA A 134 5.67 15.95 -3.58
CA ALA A 134 5.88 16.67 -2.35
C ALA A 134 6.32 18.12 -2.61
N GLY A 135 6.01 18.99 -1.64
CA GLY A 135 6.02 20.45 -1.73
C GLY A 135 7.31 21.15 -2.18
N GLY A 136 7.14 22.37 -2.69
CA GLY A 136 8.24 23.27 -3.00
C GLY A 136 7.82 24.65 -3.51
N LEU A 137 7.53 25.56 -2.56
CA LEU A 137 7.82 27.00 -2.58
C LEU A 137 7.40 27.87 -3.80
N GLY A 138 6.43 28.75 -3.53
CA GLY A 138 6.49 30.19 -3.83
C GLY A 138 6.92 30.65 -5.23
N SER A 139 5.95 31.12 -6.02
CA SER A 139 6.08 32.32 -6.88
C SER A 139 4.70 32.77 -7.33
N LEU A 140 4.22 33.88 -6.78
CA LEU A 140 3.09 34.63 -7.34
C LEU A 140 3.55 35.30 -8.62
N LEU A 141 3.19 34.74 -9.77
CA LEU A 141 3.20 35.47 -11.04
C LEU A 141 1.74 35.64 -11.51
N PRO A 142 1.29 36.87 -11.79
CA PRO A 142 -0.07 37.10 -12.24
C PRO A 142 -0.23 36.55 -13.67
N LEU A 143 -1.15 35.59 -13.84
CA LEU A 143 -1.62 35.16 -15.16
C LEU A 143 -2.49 36.25 -15.79
N THR A 144 -1.88 37.32 -16.28
CA THR A 144 -2.53 38.15 -17.32
C THR A 144 -2.41 37.42 -18.65
N ARG A 145 -3.30 36.45 -18.88
CA ARG A 145 -3.53 35.90 -20.23
C ARG A 145 -4.31 36.95 -21.02
N PRO A 146 -3.82 37.46 -22.16
CA PRO A 146 -4.61 38.34 -23.00
C PRO A 146 -5.81 37.57 -23.56
N CYS A 147 -7.02 38.10 -23.40
CA CYS A 147 -8.19 37.59 -24.11
C CYS A 147 -7.94 37.64 -25.63
N PRO A 148 -8.20 36.56 -26.38
CA PRO A 148 -8.22 36.67 -27.83
C PRO A 148 -9.37 37.61 -28.25
N ARG A 149 -9.01 38.64 -29.01
CA ARG A 149 -9.91 39.64 -29.58
C ARG A 149 -10.95 38.91 -30.44
N ARG A 150 -12.22 38.94 -30.03
CA ARG A 150 -13.35 38.45 -30.82
C ARG A 150 -13.48 39.33 -32.07
N SER A 151 -13.26 38.79 -33.25
CA SER A 151 -13.61 39.44 -34.52
C SER A 151 -15.12 39.62 -34.56
N ARG A 152 -15.55 40.88 -34.58
CA ARG A 152 -16.93 41.32 -34.76
C ARG A 152 -17.24 41.16 -36.26
N THR A 153 -18.00 40.15 -36.63
CA THR A 153 -18.79 40.16 -37.87
C THR A 153 -20.25 40.29 -37.47
N ASP A 154 -20.76 41.48 -37.68
CA ASP A 154 -22.16 41.86 -37.59
C ASP A 154 -22.83 41.47 -38.90
N THR A 155 -23.72 40.49 -38.85
CA THR A 155 -24.86 40.38 -39.76
C THR A 155 -26.00 39.81 -38.93
N GLY A 156 -26.97 40.66 -38.63
CA GLY A 156 -28.08 40.41 -37.71
C GLY A 156 -29.05 39.32 -38.13
N GLY A 157 -29.95 39.01 -37.18
CA GLY A 157 -31.10 38.15 -37.40
C GLY A 157 -31.65 37.59 -36.10
N ASP A 158 -32.71 38.25 -35.62
CA ASP A 158 -33.82 37.76 -34.81
C ASP A 158 -33.65 37.36 -33.33
N ASP A 159 -34.50 38.01 -32.53
CA ASP A 159 -34.82 37.87 -31.11
C ASP A 159 -35.25 36.44 -30.70
N THR A 160 -34.74 35.96 -29.56
CA THR A 160 -35.62 35.63 -28.41
C THR A 160 -34.80 35.66 -27.12
N GLY A 161 -35.08 36.66 -26.28
CA GLY A 161 -34.32 36.95 -25.06
C GLY A 161 -34.49 35.94 -23.93
N GLY A 162 -33.37 35.66 -23.26
CA GLY A 162 -33.30 35.11 -21.91
C GLY A 162 -32.35 35.96 -21.09
N GLY A 163 -32.86 37.01 -20.43
CA GLY A 163 -32.09 37.91 -19.59
C GLY A 163 -31.92 37.36 -18.17
N CYS A 164 -30.69 37.42 -17.64
CA CYS A 164 -30.42 37.20 -16.22
C CYS A 164 -30.69 38.50 -15.45
N HIS A 165 -31.69 38.53 -14.59
CA HIS A 165 -31.95 39.64 -13.68
C HIS A 165 -31.26 39.45 -12.32
N ARG A 166 -30.90 40.58 -11.71
CA ARG A 166 -30.37 40.70 -10.35
C ARG A 166 -31.53 40.54 -9.35
N ALA A 167 -31.40 39.63 -8.38
CA ALA A 167 -32.36 39.50 -7.29
C ALA A 167 -31.85 40.27 -6.06
N ASP A 168 -32.44 41.42 -5.78
CA ASP A 168 -32.45 42.02 -4.44
C ASP A 168 -33.72 41.52 -3.72
N GLY A 169 -33.57 41.05 -2.48
CA GLY A 169 -34.72 40.86 -1.59
C GLY A 169 -34.65 39.60 -0.74
N ALA A 170 -34.56 39.81 0.57
CA ALA A 170 -34.64 38.82 1.64
C ALA A 170 -35.63 37.67 1.37
N GLY A 171 -35.17 36.44 1.51
CA GLY A 171 -36.02 35.25 1.41
C GLY A 171 -35.30 34.03 1.96
N THR A 172 -35.67 33.63 3.17
CA THR A 172 -35.23 32.42 3.85
C THR A 172 -35.43 31.19 2.96
N TRP A 173 -34.38 30.39 2.77
CA TRP A 173 -34.47 29.11 2.06
C TRP A 173 -35.17 28.07 2.95
N LEU A 174 -36.40 27.69 2.61
CA LEU A 174 -37.08 26.55 3.25
C LEU A 174 -36.87 25.29 2.42
N ILE A 175 -36.16 24.32 3.02
CA ILE A 175 -35.94 22.99 2.48
C ILE A 175 -37.29 22.25 2.48
N SER A 176 -37.83 21.93 1.31
CA SER A 176 -38.96 20.99 1.21
C SER A 176 -38.47 19.57 1.56
N ARG A 177 -38.66 19.17 2.81
CA ARG A 177 -38.51 17.77 3.25
C ARG A 177 -39.68 16.96 2.70
N ARG A 178 -39.44 16.14 1.68
CA ARG A 178 -40.37 15.03 1.37
C ARG A 178 -40.32 14.03 2.53
N ARG A 179 -41.44 13.85 3.23
CA ARG A 179 -41.62 12.76 4.19
C ARG A 179 -41.71 11.46 3.39
N LEU A 180 -40.78 10.52 3.61
CA LEU A 180 -41.02 9.13 3.27
C LEU A 180 -42.00 8.53 4.29
N PRO A 181 -42.98 7.72 3.88
CA PRO A 181 -43.78 6.94 4.81
C PRO A 181 -42.94 5.78 5.38
N LEU A 182 -42.83 5.77 6.71
CA LEU A 182 -42.46 4.60 7.51
C LEU A 182 -43.60 3.58 7.43
N GLN A 183 -43.35 2.39 6.89
CA GLN A 183 -44.01 1.16 7.35
C GLN A 183 -43.35 -0.09 6.74
N GLY A 184 -42.85 -0.96 7.62
CA GLY A 184 -42.25 -2.24 7.27
C GLY A 184 -41.44 -2.80 8.44
N GLN A 185 -42.12 -3.14 9.54
CA GLN A 185 -41.51 -3.86 10.67
C GLN A 185 -41.22 -5.30 10.23
N ALA A 186 -39.94 -5.66 10.13
CA ALA A 186 -39.50 -7.06 10.08
C ALA A 186 -38.90 -7.41 11.44
N SER A 187 -39.56 -8.32 12.15
CA SER A 187 -39.17 -8.83 13.46
C SER A 187 -37.91 -9.70 13.33
N CYS A 188 -36.85 -9.36 14.08
CA CYS A 188 -35.69 -10.26 14.24
C CYS A 188 -36.06 -11.43 15.17
N PRO A 189 -35.79 -12.70 14.81
CA PRO A 189 -35.82 -13.78 15.79
C PRO A 189 -34.63 -13.63 16.74
N ARG A 190 -34.89 -13.81 18.03
CA ARG A 190 -33.88 -13.83 19.10
C ARG A 190 -32.93 -15.01 18.88
N LEU A 191 -31.66 -14.73 18.56
CA LEU A 191 -30.63 -15.75 18.61
C LEU A 191 -30.21 -15.96 20.06
N HIS A 192 -30.51 -17.15 20.59
CA HIS A 192 -30.04 -17.60 21.89
C HIS A 192 -28.49 -17.62 21.92
N SER A 193 -27.92 -17.03 22.97
CA SER A 193 -26.48 -17.10 23.27
C SER A 193 -26.10 -18.53 23.69
N PRO A 194 -24.95 -19.08 23.25
CA PRO A 194 -24.42 -20.33 23.78
C PRO A 194 -23.75 -20.11 25.16
N PRO A 195 -23.83 -21.09 26.09
CA PRO A 195 -23.29 -20.94 27.43
C PRO A 195 -21.81 -21.36 27.49
N TRP A 196 -20.89 -20.41 27.46
CA TRP A 196 -19.51 -20.68 27.88
C TRP A 196 -19.45 -20.69 29.41
N ARG A 197 -19.68 -21.86 30.00
CA ARG A 197 -19.39 -22.13 31.42
C ARG A 197 -17.92 -22.53 31.59
N GLN A 198 -17.22 -21.67 32.32
CA GLN A 198 -16.32 -21.98 33.45
C GLN A 198 -15.00 -22.71 33.17
N LEU A 199 -13.92 -21.91 33.17
CA LEU A 199 -12.57 -22.33 33.56
C LEU A 199 -12.48 -22.42 35.10
N PRO A 200 -11.93 -23.50 35.68
CA PRO A 200 -11.42 -23.47 37.05
C PRO A 200 -9.99 -22.91 37.05
N ARG A 201 -9.76 -21.90 37.90
CA ARG A 201 -8.42 -21.50 38.32
C ARG A 201 -7.81 -22.62 39.16
N ARG A 202 -6.63 -23.10 38.78
CA ARG A 202 -5.62 -23.68 39.67
C ARG A 202 -4.25 -23.26 39.19
#